data_AF-A0A849S5N0-F1
#
_entry.id   AF-A0A849S5N0-F1
#
_cell.length_a   1.000
_cell.length_b   1.000
_cell.length_c   1.000
_cell.angle_alpha   90.00
_cell.angle_beta   90.00
_cell.angle_gamma   90.00
#
_symmetry.space_group_name_H-M   'P 1'
#
loop_
_entity.id
_entity.type
_entity.pdbx_description
1 polymer ?
#
loop_
_entity_poly.entity_id
_entity_poly.type
_entity_poly.pdbx_seq_one_letter_code
_entity_poly.pdbx_strand_id
1 'polypeptide(L)'
;MKSTPLLLLALIGIAFTCTHAFADVALFAAQELQLKDAIPNETEWDRPFEDPLPALLTTSKDKQLVQLGNCRDYLAVRNQITGSDNDADYRVLVFQTVPCIALSLLKTASIAKQSALPKNFHSYTNTAFYPATLWPAVSDEEQKSRAWSTGTLLTYSKKTALRKINTETLGLEMSGYGFHITLLARGDFNHDGWEDAAFRWKGYALQGSYIDSRLVVLTRTTENSGFLELPLKQLLAK
;
A
#
# COMPACT_ATOMS: atom_id res chain seq x y z
N MET A 1 58.36 6.99 -58.03
CA MET A 1 57.02 7.33 -57.51
C MET A 1 56.36 6.04 -57.05
N LYS A 2 56.25 5.81 -55.74
CA LYS A 2 55.61 4.64 -55.14
C LYS A 2 54.31 5.12 -54.49
N SER A 3 53.18 4.60 -54.95
CA SER A 3 51.85 4.89 -54.41
C SER A 3 51.47 3.84 -53.36
N THR A 4 51.26 4.31 -52.13
CA THR A 4 50.75 3.53 -50.99
C THR A 4 49.22 3.53 -51.02
N PRO A 5 48.51 2.41 -50.81
CA PRO A 5 47.07 2.44 -50.63
C PRO A 5 46.71 2.70 -49.15
N LEU A 6 45.75 3.61 -48.96
CA LEU A 6 45.16 3.98 -47.69
C LEU A 6 44.17 2.88 -47.25
N LEU A 7 44.44 2.22 -46.13
CA LEU A 7 43.54 1.22 -45.53
C LEU A 7 42.48 1.96 -44.68
N LEU A 8 41.21 1.90 -45.11
CA LEU A 8 40.07 2.45 -44.37
C LEU A 8 39.69 1.47 -43.25
N LEU A 9 39.93 1.82 -41.98
CA LEU A 9 39.37 1.09 -40.84
C LEU A 9 37.90 1.50 -40.65
N ALA A 10 36.98 0.56 -40.86
CA ALA A 10 35.59 0.71 -40.46
C ALA A 10 35.46 0.33 -38.97
N LEU A 11 35.23 1.34 -38.10
CA LEU A 11 34.82 1.11 -36.72
C LEU A 11 33.36 0.64 -36.71
N ILE A 12 33.15 -0.63 -36.39
CA ILE A 12 31.83 -1.18 -36.06
C ILE A 12 31.53 -0.79 -34.61
N GLY A 13 30.75 0.27 -34.43
CA GLY A 13 30.18 0.64 -33.13
C GLY A 13 29.10 -0.36 -32.74
N ILE A 14 29.40 -1.25 -31.80
CA ILE A 14 28.42 -2.13 -31.17
C ILE A 14 27.58 -1.27 -30.22
N ALA A 15 26.41 -0.83 -30.69
CA ALA A 15 25.40 -0.23 -29.83
C ALA A 15 24.80 -1.35 -28.95
N PHE A 16 25.27 -1.47 -27.71
CA PHE A 16 24.57 -2.22 -26.67
C PHE A 16 23.28 -1.46 -26.31
N THR A 17 22.20 -1.74 -27.02
CA THR A 17 20.86 -1.38 -26.56
C THR A 17 20.51 -2.31 -25.40
N CYS A 18 20.65 -1.85 -24.16
CA CYS A 18 20.04 -2.49 -23.00
C CYS A 18 18.52 -2.44 -23.15
N THR A 19 17.93 -3.35 -23.91
CA THR A 19 16.50 -3.64 -23.88
C THR A 19 16.19 -4.26 -22.53
N HIS A 20 15.89 -3.42 -21.53
CA HIS A 20 15.21 -3.88 -20.34
C HIS A 20 13.86 -4.40 -20.81
N ALA A 21 13.67 -5.72 -20.77
CA ALA A 21 12.38 -6.33 -20.99
C ALA A 21 11.44 -5.78 -19.90
N PHE A 22 10.56 -4.87 -20.28
CA PHE A 22 9.50 -4.40 -19.41
C PHE A 22 8.69 -5.63 -19.00
N ALA A 23 8.62 -5.90 -17.69
CA ALA A 23 7.73 -6.94 -17.18
C ALA A 23 6.29 -6.58 -17.58
N ASP A 24 5.47 -7.59 -17.89
CA ASP A 24 4.02 -7.40 -18.01
C ASP A 24 3.49 -6.92 -16.65
N VAL A 25 3.31 -5.61 -16.52
CA VAL A 25 2.67 -4.98 -15.37
C VAL A 25 1.18 -4.95 -15.66
N ALA A 26 0.39 -5.48 -14.73
CA ALA A 26 -1.05 -5.49 -14.80
C ALA A 26 -1.62 -4.95 -13.49
N LEU A 27 -2.83 -4.39 -13.57
CA LEU A 27 -3.59 -4.11 -12.36
C LEU A 27 -3.89 -5.42 -11.64
N PHE A 28 -3.71 -5.40 -10.33
CA PHE A 28 -4.03 -6.51 -9.45
C PHE A 28 -5.04 -6.03 -8.40
N ALA A 29 -6.05 -6.86 -8.13
CA ALA A 29 -6.95 -6.72 -7.01
C ALA A 29 -7.07 -8.07 -6.30
N ALA A 30 -6.91 -8.09 -4.98
CA ALA A 30 -7.03 -9.29 -4.17
C ALA A 30 -8.48 -9.77 -4.10
N GLN A 31 -8.67 -11.07 -3.91
CA GLN A 31 -10.00 -11.67 -3.79
C GLN A 31 -10.81 -11.09 -2.64
N GLU A 32 -10.15 -10.63 -1.57
CA GLU A 32 -10.78 -9.95 -0.43
C GLU A 32 -11.57 -8.69 -0.83
N LEU A 33 -11.15 -7.99 -1.90
CA LEU A 33 -11.88 -6.83 -2.43
C LEU A 33 -13.16 -7.25 -3.18
N GLN A 34 -13.32 -8.54 -3.46
CA GLN A 34 -14.51 -9.15 -4.07
C GLN A 34 -14.93 -8.43 -5.37
N LEU A 35 -13.94 -8.07 -6.19
CA LEU A 35 -14.16 -7.48 -7.50
C LEU A 35 -14.21 -8.55 -8.58
N LYS A 36 -15.03 -8.32 -9.60
CA LYS A 36 -15.07 -9.14 -10.82
C LYS A 36 -13.86 -8.88 -11.72
N ASP A 37 -13.45 -7.62 -11.78
CA ASP A 37 -12.29 -7.12 -12.55
C ASP A 37 -11.37 -6.31 -11.63
N ALA A 38 -10.15 -5.98 -12.07
CA ALA A 38 -9.22 -5.22 -11.24
C ALA A 38 -9.70 -3.78 -10.94
N ILE A 39 -10.53 -3.21 -11.82
CA ILE A 39 -11.14 -1.88 -11.63
C ILE A 39 -12.57 -2.07 -11.13
N PRO A 40 -12.96 -1.48 -9.99
CA PRO A 40 -14.32 -1.60 -9.48
C PRO A 40 -15.33 -0.90 -10.40
N ASN A 41 -16.45 -1.56 -10.68
CA ASN A 41 -17.61 -0.95 -11.32
C ASN A 41 -18.54 -0.25 -10.29
N GLU A 42 -19.54 0.48 -10.78
CA GLU A 42 -20.47 1.22 -9.90
C GLU A 42 -21.24 0.30 -8.94
N THR A 43 -21.61 -0.92 -9.34
CA THR A 43 -22.30 -1.87 -8.46
C THR A 43 -21.41 -2.37 -7.33
N GLU A 44 -20.13 -2.57 -7.58
CA GLU A 44 -19.15 -2.97 -6.55
C GLU A 44 -18.86 -1.83 -5.59
N TRP A 45 -18.89 -0.60 -6.10
CA TRP A 45 -18.74 0.62 -5.31
C TRP A 45 -19.92 0.90 -4.38
N ASP A 46 -21.13 0.61 -4.85
CA ASP A 46 -22.39 0.80 -4.13
C ASP A 46 -22.83 -0.45 -3.34
N ARG A 47 -21.96 -1.47 -3.29
CA ARG A 47 -22.25 -2.71 -2.56
C ARG A 47 -22.53 -2.38 -1.09
N PRO A 48 -23.69 -2.79 -0.55
CA PRO A 48 -24.00 -2.54 0.84
C PRO A 48 -23.04 -3.29 1.74
N PHE A 49 -22.68 -2.67 2.86
CA PHE A 49 -22.15 -3.38 4.00
C PHE A 49 -23.21 -4.36 4.53
N GLU A 50 -22.76 -5.43 5.18
CA GLU A 50 -23.67 -6.38 5.83
C GLU A 50 -24.57 -5.68 6.85
N ASP A 51 -23.95 -4.82 7.68
CA ASP A 51 -24.61 -3.88 8.57
C ASP A 51 -24.11 -2.46 8.29
N PRO A 52 -24.99 -1.45 8.24
CA PRO A 52 -24.57 -0.06 8.17
C PRO A 52 -23.64 0.31 9.33
N LEU A 53 -22.57 1.03 9.03
CA LEU A 53 -21.53 1.34 10.01
C LEU A 53 -21.81 2.71 10.65
N PRO A 54 -22.01 2.79 11.97
CA PRO A 54 -22.15 4.07 12.63
C PRO A 54 -20.83 4.84 12.61
N ALA A 55 -20.87 6.12 12.22
CA ALA A 55 -19.72 7.00 12.19
C ALA A 55 -20.06 8.35 12.84
N LEU A 56 -19.19 8.81 13.72
CA LEU A 56 -19.30 10.12 14.37
C LEU A 56 -18.54 11.15 13.54
N LEU A 57 -19.26 12.03 12.86
CA LEU A 57 -18.70 13.13 12.10
C LEU A 57 -18.52 14.35 13.00
N THR A 58 -17.35 14.99 12.97
CA THR A 58 -17.13 16.29 13.61
C THR A 58 -17.00 17.36 12.54
N THR A 59 -17.90 18.33 12.58
CA THR A 59 -17.80 19.58 11.80
C THR A 59 -17.27 20.70 12.69
N SER A 60 -17.09 21.91 12.15
CA SER A 60 -16.62 23.06 12.93
C SER A 60 -17.55 23.49 14.07
N LYS A 61 -18.80 22.99 14.11
CA LYS A 61 -19.81 23.41 15.08
C LYS A 61 -20.50 22.27 15.81
N ASP A 62 -20.66 21.10 15.19
CA ASP A 62 -21.43 20.00 15.76
C ASP A 62 -20.81 18.63 15.49
N LYS A 63 -21.17 17.67 16.36
CA LYS A 63 -20.95 16.25 16.16
C LYS A 63 -22.26 15.59 15.71
N GLN A 64 -22.18 14.77 14.67
CA GLN A 64 -23.34 14.06 14.12
C GLN A 64 -23.02 12.58 13.97
N LEU A 65 -23.91 11.72 14.49
CA LEU A 65 -23.87 10.29 14.21
C LEU A 65 -24.59 10.02 12.89
N VAL A 66 -23.91 9.35 11.95
CA VAL A 66 -24.47 8.91 10.66
C VAL A 66 -24.30 7.40 10.50
N GLN A 67 -25.12 6.80 9.64
CA GLN A 67 -25.00 5.40 9.25
C GLN A 67 -24.44 5.33 7.84
N LEU A 68 -23.30 4.66 7.66
CA LEU A 68 -22.65 4.48 6.37
C LEU A 68 -23.10 3.15 5.78
N GLY A 69 -23.75 3.16 4.61
CA GLY A 69 -24.31 1.96 4.01
C GLY A 69 -23.32 1.21 3.12
N ASN A 70 -22.31 1.88 2.58
CA ASN A 70 -21.36 1.32 1.62
C ASN A 70 -20.04 2.13 1.58
N CYS A 71 -19.12 1.72 0.70
CA CYS A 71 -17.84 2.40 0.53
C CYS A 71 -17.96 3.82 -0.04
N ARG A 72 -18.96 4.10 -0.90
CA ARG A 72 -19.22 5.46 -1.40
C ARG A 72 -19.54 6.41 -0.26
N ASP A 73 -20.47 6.01 0.61
CA ASP A 73 -20.91 6.80 1.77
C ASP A 73 -19.71 7.11 2.68
N TYR A 74 -18.91 6.08 3.00
CA TYR A 74 -17.70 6.24 3.79
C TYR A 74 -16.74 7.27 3.17
N LEU A 75 -16.40 7.11 1.89
CA LEU A 75 -15.39 7.96 1.23
C LEU A 75 -15.83 9.42 1.11
N ALA A 76 -17.14 9.69 1.03
CA ALA A 76 -17.71 11.03 0.98
C ALA A 76 -17.49 11.81 2.29
N VAL A 77 -17.48 11.13 3.44
CA VAL A 77 -17.35 11.77 4.76
C VAL A 77 -16.06 11.43 5.51
N ARG A 78 -15.18 10.59 4.95
CA ARG A 78 -13.99 10.03 5.64
C ARG A 78 -13.14 11.04 6.42
N ASN A 79 -12.95 12.24 5.88
CA ASN A 79 -12.10 13.27 6.49
C ASN A 79 -12.76 13.98 7.69
N GLN A 80 -14.04 13.72 7.92
CA GLN A 80 -14.84 14.27 9.01
C GLN A 80 -15.07 13.25 10.13
N ILE A 81 -14.78 11.96 9.89
CA ILE A 81 -14.96 10.90 10.88
C ILE A 81 -13.96 11.07 12.02
N THR A 82 -14.49 11.07 13.25
CA THR A 82 -13.72 11.23 14.48
C THR A 82 -13.94 10.11 15.49
N GLY A 83 -14.84 9.17 15.18
CA GLY A 83 -15.22 8.09 16.07
C GLY A 83 -16.40 7.29 15.51
N SER A 84 -17.02 6.51 16.39
CA SER A 84 -18.28 5.79 16.15
C SER A 84 -19.16 5.91 17.40
N ASP A 85 -20.28 5.19 17.45
CA ASP A 85 -21.18 5.14 18.60
C ASP A 85 -20.52 4.53 19.84
N ASN A 86 -19.69 3.50 19.64
CA ASN A 86 -18.90 2.86 20.68
C ASN A 86 -17.57 2.31 20.13
N ASP A 87 -16.69 1.84 21.03
CA ASP A 87 -15.36 1.33 20.68
C ASP A 87 -15.38 0.08 19.79
N ALA A 88 -16.39 -0.78 19.93
CA ALA A 88 -16.51 -2.00 19.13
C ALA A 88 -16.85 -1.63 17.68
N ASP A 89 -17.85 -0.78 17.49
CA ASP A 89 -18.24 -0.29 16.16
C ASP A 89 -17.15 0.55 15.52
N TYR A 90 -16.41 1.34 16.30
CA TYR A 90 -15.27 2.09 15.78
C TYR A 90 -14.18 1.16 15.22
N ARG A 91 -13.93 0.03 15.87
CA ARG A 91 -12.98 -0.97 15.35
C ARG A 91 -13.48 -1.58 14.05
N VAL A 92 -14.76 -1.94 13.96
CA VAL A 92 -15.36 -2.45 12.71
C VAL A 92 -15.25 -1.41 11.60
N LEU A 93 -15.57 -0.15 11.90
CA LEU A 93 -15.43 0.97 10.98
C LEU A 93 -13.99 1.09 10.46
N VAL A 94 -12.99 1.14 11.34
CA VAL A 94 -11.57 1.18 10.98
C VAL A 94 -11.19 -0.01 10.08
N PHE A 95 -11.62 -1.21 10.41
CA PHE A 95 -11.37 -2.41 9.60
C PHE A 95 -11.95 -2.32 8.19
N GLN A 96 -13.14 -1.73 8.05
CA GLN A 96 -13.81 -1.56 6.76
C GLN A 96 -13.33 -0.35 5.95
N THR A 97 -12.64 0.60 6.56
CA THR A 97 -12.03 1.70 5.80
C THR A 97 -11.00 1.22 4.79
N VAL A 98 -10.21 0.19 5.14
CA VAL A 98 -9.11 -0.30 4.31
C VAL A 98 -9.56 -0.78 2.94
N PRO A 99 -10.54 -1.70 2.81
CA PRO A 99 -11.02 -2.12 1.49
C PRO A 99 -11.65 -0.95 0.74
N CYS A 100 -12.44 -0.07 1.38
CA CYS A 100 -13.02 1.08 0.70
C CYS A 100 -11.97 2.05 0.13
N ILE A 101 -10.89 2.31 0.86
CA ILE A 101 -9.78 3.12 0.35
C ILE A 101 -9.06 2.38 -0.80
N ALA A 102 -8.82 1.08 -0.68
CA ALA A 102 -8.20 0.30 -1.76
C ALA A 102 -9.02 0.33 -3.05
N LEU A 103 -10.35 0.20 -2.94
CA LEU A 103 -11.27 0.37 -4.07
C LEU A 103 -11.13 1.77 -4.68
N SER A 104 -11.03 2.81 -3.85
CA SER A 104 -10.88 4.19 -4.33
C SER A 104 -9.59 4.37 -5.13
N LEU A 105 -8.49 3.78 -4.67
CA LEU A 105 -7.22 3.82 -5.38
C LEU A 105 -7.29 3.07 -6.71
N LEU A 106 -7.89 1.88 -6.71
CA LEU A 106 -8.08 1.10 -7.94
C LEU A 106 -8.94 1.83 -8.96
N LYS A 107 -10.03 2.48 -8.54
CA LYS A 107 -10.92 3.23 -9.45
C LYS A 107 -10.18 4.29 -10.26
N THR A 108 -9.16 4.91 -9.69
CA THR A 108 -8.36 5.95 -10.34
C THR A 108 -7.02 5.42 -10.86
N ALA A 109 -6.67 4.16 -10.64
CA ALA A 109 -5.36 3.62 -10.99
C ALA A 109 -5.14 3.52 -12.50
N SER A 110 -3.89 3.66 -12.93
CA SER A 110 -3.44 3.26 -14.26
C SER A 110 -2.62 1.97 -14.21
N ILE A 111 -2.52 1.27 -15.34
CA ILE A 111 -1.49 0.25 -15.51
C ILE A 111 -0.13 0.96 -15.51
N ALA A 112 0.78 0.54 -14.63
CA ALA A 112 2.11 1.14 -14.59
C ALA A 112 2.92 0.76 -15.83
N LYS A 113 3.83 1.63 -16.24
CA LYS A 113 4.73 1.37 -17.37
C LYS A 113 5.90 0.49 -16.96
N GLN A 114 6.28 0.54 -15.69
CA GLN A 114 7.43 -0.14 -15.13
C GLN A 114 7.12 -0.63 -13.73
N SER A 115 7.81 -1.68 -13.31
CA SER A 115 7.75 -2.17 -11.95
C SER A 115 9.14 -2.59 -11.52
N ALA A 116 9.56 -2.09 -10.36
CA ALA A 116 10.66 -2.68 -9.63
C ALA A 116 10.14 -3.56 -8.48
N LEU A 117 8.83 -3.61 -8.23
CA LEU A 117 8.25 -4.41 -7.15
C LEU A 117 8.43 -5.92 -7.43
N PRO A 118 8.70 -6.75 -6.40
CA PRO A 118 8.83 -8.19 -6.61
C PRO A 118 7.58 -8.79 -7.28
N LYS A 119 7.78 -9.64 -8.29
CA LYS A 119 6.67 -10.34 -8.96
C LYS A 119 5.96 -11.31 -8.02
N ASN A 120 6.73 -12.07 -7.25
CA ASN A 120 6.22 -12.98 -6.24
C ASN A 120 6.08 -12.25 -4.90
N PHE A 121 4.85 -12.19 -4.36
CA PHE A 121 4.59 -11.58 -3.07
C PHE A 121 5.43 -12.22 -1.94
N HIS A 122 5.76 -13.50 -2.02
CA HIS A 122 6.62 -14.16 -1.04
C HIS A 122 8.09 -13.72 -1.05
N SER A 123 8.51 -12.91 -2.01
CA SER A 123 9.84 -12.29 -2.05
C SER A 123 9.90 -10.97 -1.27
N TYR A 124 8.78 -10.46 -0.78
CA TYR A 124 8.66 -9.22 0.01
C TYR A 124 9.11 -9.39 1.47
N THR A 125 10.05 -10.27 1.78
CA THR A 125 10.35 -10.65 3.18
C THR A 125 11.44 -9.80 3.83
N ASN A 126 12.38 -9.24 3.07
CA ASN A 126 13.53 -8.55 3.66
C ASN A 126 13.13 -7.25 4.38
N THR A 127 13.22 -7.24 5.70
CA THR A 127 12.80 -6.10 6.56
C THR A 127 13.69 -4.88 6.42
N ALA A 128 14.90 -5.02 5.86
CA ALA A 128 15.79 -3.89 5.61
C ALA A 128 15.26 -2.95 4.51
N PHE A 129 14.33 -3.42 3.66
CA PHE A 129 13.73 -2.60 2.61
C PHE A 129 12.50 -1.84 3.08
N TYR A 130 11.94 -2.13 4.25
CA TYR A 130 10.70 -1.49 4.69
C TYR A 130 10.95 -0.27 5.55
N PRO A 131 10.10 0.78 5.44
CA PRO A 131 10.17 1.92 6.33
C PRO A 131 9.81 1.52 7.77
N ALA A 132 10.37 2.23 8.75
CA ALA A 132 10.08 2.04 10.17
C ALA A 132 8.60 2.27 10.54
N THR A 133 7.87 3.04 9.73
CA THR A 133 6.45 3.36 9.90
C THR A 133 5.52 2.14 9.87
N LEU A 134 6.01 0.99 9.41
CA LEU A 134 5.27 -0.27 9.45
C LEU A 134 5.35 -1.01 10.78
N TRP A 135 6.27 -0.64 11.67
CA TRP A 135 6.25 -1.21 13.00
C TRP A 135 5.08 -0.60 13.80
N PRO A 136 4.29 -1.38 14.57
CA PRO A 136 3.18 -0.83 15.36
C PRO A 136 3.63 0.24 16.35
N ALA A 137 2.88 1.34 16.41
CA ALA A 137 3.07 2.44 17.35
C ALA A 137 1.76 2.64 18.12
N VAL A 138 1.87 2.81 19.45
CA VAL A 138 0.68 2.91 20.32
C VAL A 138 0.16 4.36 20.38
N SER A 139 0.99 5.35 20.00
CA SER A 139 0.59 6.75 19.93
C SER A 139 0.98 7.43 18.62
N ASP A 140 0.28 8.52 18.29
CA ASP A 140 0.57 9.38 17.14
C ASP A 140 1.97 9.99 17.21
N GLU A 141 2.45 10.34 18.40
CA GLU A 141 3.80 10.86 18.62
C GLU A 141 4.85 9.81 18.27
N GLU A 142 4.63 8.56 18.68
CA GLU A 142 5.52 7.46 18.35
C GLU A 142 5.52 7.21 16.84
N GLN A 143 4.35 7.20 16.20
CA GLN A 143 4.23 7.05 14.75
C GLN A 143 4.94 8.19 14.00
N LYS A 144 4.74 9.44 14.42
CA LYS A 144 5.45 10.61 13.85
C LYS A 144 6.95 10.47 14.01
N SER A 145 7.44 10.13 15.21
CA SER A 145 8.87 9.98 15.47
C SER A 145 9.55 8.97 14.53
N ARG A 146 8.82 7.91 14.14
CA ARG A 146 9.29 6.90 13.19
C ARG A 146 9.22 7.35 11.74
N ALA A 147 8.22 8.14 11.36
CA ALA A 147 8.15 8.73 10.02
C ALA A 147 9.32 9.69 9.73
N TRP A 148 9.86 10.33 10.78
CA TRP A 148 11.04 11.20 10.69
C TRP A 148 12.37 10.47 10.89
N SER A 149 12.36 9.18 11.22
CA SER A 149 13.59 8.40 11.40
C SER A 149 14.07 7.83 10.07
N THR A 150 15.39 7.75 9.88
CA THR A 150 16.01 7.03 8.76
C THR A 150 16.04 5.51 9.00
N GLY A 151 15.38 5.03 10.06
CA GLY A 151 15.34 3.64 10.43
C GLY A 151 14.48 2.81 9.48
N THR A 152 14.77 1.52 9.44
CA THR A 152 14.01 0.53 8.67
C THR A 152 13.24 -0.36 9.62
N LEU A 153 12.35 -1.20 9.08
CA LEU A 153 11.68 -2.20 9.90
C LEU A 153 12.70 -3.12 10.61
N LEU A 154 13.84 -3.42 9.98
CA LEU A 154 14.92 -4.17 10.62
C LEU A 154 15.44 -3.49 11.89
N THR A 155 15.63 -2.16 11.89
CA THR A 155 16.20 -1.46 13.05
C THR A 155 15.26 -1.48 14.26
N TYR A 156 13.95 -1.42 14.03
CA TYR A 156 12.95 -1.41 15.11
C TYR A 156 12.55 -2.82 15.56
N SER A 157 12.38 -3.75 14.61
CA SER A 157 11.96 -5.11 14.91
C SER A 157 13.12 -6.06 15.19
N LYS A 158 14.38 -5.69 14.92
CA LYS A 158 15.57 -6.56 15.04
C LYS A 158 15.43 -7.94 14.34
N LYS A 159 14.47 -8.08 13.43
CA LYS A 159 14.25 -9.29 12.62
C LYS A 159 14.62 -8.94 11.19
N THR A 160 15.29 -9.86 10.51
CA THR A 160 15.75 -9.69 9.12
C THR A 160 14.71 -10.05 8.07
N ALA A 161 13.68 -10.80 8.45
CA ALA A 161 12.66 -11.27 7.53
C ALA A 161 11.25 -11.24 8.13
N LEU A 162 10.27 -10.90 7.29
CA LEU A 162 8.86 -11.18 7.53
C LEU A 162 8.59 -12.68 7.36
N ARG A 163 7.75 -13.24 8.23
CA ARG A 163 7.23 -14.62 8.14
C ARG A 163 6.09 -14.67 7.12
N LYS A 164 6.06 -15.73 6.32
CA LYS A 164 4.93 -16.04 5.43
C LYS A 164 3.78 -16.59 6.27
N ILE A 165 2.60 -15.97 6.20
CA ILE A 165 1.40 -16.41 6.91
C ILE A 165 0.51 -17.21 5.96
N ASN A 166 0.26 -16.67 4.77
CA ASN A 166 -0.43 -17.32 3.65
C ASN A 166 0.08 -16.70 2.33
N THR A 167 -0.55 -17.04 1.20
CA THR A 167 -0.17 -16.59 -0.15
C THR A 167 -0.15 -15.08 -0.36
N GLU A 168 -0.92 -14.31 0.42
CA GLU A 168 -1.09 -12.86 0.26
C GLU A 168 -0.73 -12.08 1.54
N THR A 169 -0.38 -12.77 2.63
CA THR A 169 -0.07 -12.18 3.92
C THR A 169 1.34 -12.52 4.40
N LEU A 170 2.11 -11.48 4.74
CA LEU A 170 3.34 -11.57 5.50
C LEU A 170 3.13 -10.97 6.89
N GLY A 171 3.92 -11.42 7.87
CA GLY A 171 3.79 -10.97 9.25
C GLY A 171 5.11 -10.92 10.00
N LEU A 172 5.12 -10.17 11.10
CA LEU A 172 6.26 -10.11 12.01
C LEU A 172 5.76 -9.87 13.43
N GLU A 173 6.33 -10.60 14.38
CA GLU A 173 6.05 -10.47 15.80
C GLU A 173 7.36 -10.29 16.57
N MET A 174 7.40 -9.33 17.50
CA MET A 174 8.51 -9.11 18.44
C MET A 174 8.01 -8.28 19.64
N SER A 175 8.53 -8.62 20.84
CA SER A 175 8.48 -7.77 22.04
C SER A 175 7.10 -7.23 22.38
N GLY A 176 6.09 -8.12 22.39
CA GLY A 176 4.72 -7.78 22.80
C GLY A 176 3.85 -7.20 21.68
N TYR A 177 4.39 -7.00 20.48
CA TYR A 177 3.62 -6.53 19.32
C TYR A 177 3.84 -7.41 18.09
N GLY A 178 2.89 -7.32 17.17
CA GLY A 178 3.02 -7.88 15.84
C GLY A 178 2.25 -7.07 14.82
N PHE A 179 2.56 -7.31 13.56
CA PHE A 179 1.74 -6.80 12.47
C PHE A 179 1.68 -7.79 11.31
N HIS A 180 0.63 -7.68 10.52
CA HIS A 180 0.49 -8.32 9.22
C HIS A 180 0.38 -7.26 8.12
N ILE A 181 0.94 -7.58 6.96
CA ILE A 181 0.64 -6.91 5.70
C ILE A 181 -0.01 -7.91 4.74
N THR A 182 -1.19 -7.59 4.25
CA THR A 182 -1.90 -8.36 3.22
C THR A 182 -1.95 -7.56 1.94
N LEU A 183 -1.47 -8.10 0.82
CA LEU A 183 -1.55 -7.44 -0.48
C LEU A 183 -3.02 -7.31 -0.91
N LEU A 184 -3.48 -6.09 -1.18
CA LEU A 184 -4.85 -5.83 -1.63
C LEU A 184 -4.92 -5.41 -3.09
N ALA A 185 -3.97 -4.61 -3.56
CA ALA A 185 -3.98 -4.10 -4.92
C ALA A 185 -2.58 -3.77 -5.43
N ARG A 186 -2.39 -3.82 -6.75
CA ARG A 186 -1.23 -3.23 -7.44
C ARG A 186 -1.70 -2.40 -8.63
N GLY A 187 -1.01 -1.30 -8.87
CA GLY A 187 -1.31 -0.34 -9.93
C GLY A 187 -0.46 0.90 -9.78
N ASP A 188 -0.50 1.80 -10.76
CA ASP A 188 0.09 3.12 -10.65
C ASP A 188 -0.94 4.06 -10.02
N PHE A 189 -0.87 4.25 -8.69
CA PHE A 189 -1.85 5.03 -7.92
C PHE A 189 -1.50 6.51 -7.89
N ASN A 190 -0.22 6.85 -8.02
CA ASN A 190 0.24 8.23 -8.00
C ASN A 190 0.42 8.84 -9.42
N HIS A 191 0.32 8.04 -10.48
CA HIS A 191 0.51 8.37 -11.89
C HIS A 191 1.95 8.78 -12.26
N ASP A 192 2.95 8.22 -11.58
CA ASP A 192 4.36 8.46 -11.90
C ASP A 192 4.93 7.45 -12.92
N GLY A 193 4.13 6.48 -13.35
CA GLY A 193 4.50 5.43 -14.30
C GLY A 193 5.14 4.19 -13.66
N TRP A 194 5.37 4.19 -12.35
CA TRP A 194 5.84 3.05 -11.57
C TRP A 194 4.69 2.33 -10.86
N GLU A 195 4.85 1.02 -10.73
CA GLU A 195 3.89 0.21 -10.02
C GLU A 195 4.01 0.42 -8.51
N ASP A 196 2.87 0.69 -7.89
CA ASP A 196 2.67 0.76 -6.45
C ASP A 196 1.92 -0.50 -5.97
N ALA A 197 2.10 -0.85 -4.70
CA ALA A 197 1.35 -1.92 -4.05
C ALA A 197 0.65 -1.41 -2.79
N ALA A 198 -0.67 -1.63 -2.72
CA ALA A 198 -1.49 -1.30 -1.57
C ALA A 198 -1.67 -2.54 -0.69
N PHE A 199 -1.42 -2.38 0.60
CA PHE A 199 -1.50 -3.42 1.61
C PHE A 199 -2.48 -3.03 2.70
N ARG A 200 -3.29 -4.00 3.15
CA ARG A 200 -3.87 -3.92 4.49
C ARG A 200 -2.73 -4.12 5.48
N TRP A 201 -2.43 -3.08 6.23
CA TRP A 201 -1.60 -3.20 7.43
C TRP A 201 -2.52 -3.45 8.64
N LYS A 202 -2.18 -4.44 9.45
CA LYS A 202 -2.89 -4.78 10.69
C LYS A 202 -1.88 -4.91 11.81
N GLY A 203 -1.81 -3.92 12.69
CA GLY A 203 -1.00 -3.95 13.91
C GLY A 203 -1.78 -4.51 15.09
N TYR A 204 -1.12 -5.21 15.99
CA TYR A 204 -1.74 -5.77 17.19
C TYR A 204 -0.72 -5.95 18.31
N ALA A 205 -1.22 -5.97 19.55
CA ALA A 205 -0.44 -6.42 20.69
C ALA A 205 -0.58 -7.94 20.85
N LEU A 206 0.50 -8.61 21.21
CA LEU A 206 0.51 -10.05 21.53
C LEU A 206 -0.21 -10.34 22.86
N GLN A 207 -0.38 -9.31 23.69
CA GLN A 207 -1.13 -9.34 24.94
C GLN A 207 -2.00 -8.08 25.04
N GLY A 208 -3.23 -8.23 25.53
CA GLY A 208 -4.21 -7.15 25.58
C GLY A 208 -5.12 -7.08 24.35
N SER A 209 -5.78 -5.94 24.15
CA SER A 209 -6.83 -5.73 23.12
C SER A 209 -6.47 -4.67 22.07
N TYR A 210 -5.20 -4.24 22.03
CA TYR A 210 -4.74 -3.30 21.01
C TYR A 210 -4.72 -3.98 19.64
N ILE A 211 -5.42 -3.37 18.70
CA ILE A 211 -5.51 -3.76 17.30
C ILE A 211 -5.79 -2.50 16.51
N ASP A 212 -5.10 -2.36 15.38
CA ASP A 212 -5.27 -1.25 14.45
C ASP A 212 -5.19 -1.77 13.01
N SER A 213 -5.83 -1.08 12.09
CA SER A 213 -5.76 -1.40 10.67
C SER A 213 -5.80 -0.14 9.81
N ARG A 214 -4.90 -0.08 8.83
CA ARG A 214 -4.84 1.00 7.86
C ARG A 214 -4.41 0.48 6.50
N LEU A 215 -4.69 1.24 5.46
CA LEU A 215 -4.08 1.02 4.16
C LEU A 215 -2.65 1.57 4.18
N VAL A 216 -1.70 0.84 3.61
CA VAL A 216 -0.34 1.29 3.35
C VAL A 216 -0.09 1.13 1.88
N VAL A 217 0.42 2.17 1.22
CA VAL A 217 0.81 2.10 -0.19
C VAL A 217 2.31 2.20 -0.27
N LEU A 218 2.96 1.19 -0.83
CA LEU A 218 4.41 1.14 -0.99
C LEU A 218 4.78 1.21 -2.47
N THR A 219 5.80 2.00 -2.77
CA THR A 219 6.40 2.10 -4.10
C THR A 219 7.90 1.86 -4.03
N ARG A 220 8.49 1.45 -5.15
CA ARG A 220 9.94 1.52 -5.35
C ARG A 220 10.26 1.58 -6.84
N THR A 221 11.31 2.32 -7.19
CA THR A 221 11.73 2.53 -8.58
C THR A 221 12.98 1.74 -8.96
N THR A 222 13.62 1.05 -8.00
CA THR A 222 14.74 0.13 -8.27
C THR A 222 14.63 -1.13 -7.43
N GLU A 223 15.15 -2.26 -7.91
CA GLU A 223 14.96 -3.54 -7.21
C GLU A 223 15.71 -3.64 -5.87
N ASN A 224 16.77 -2.85 -5.71
CA ASN A 224 17.64 -2.86 -4.53
C ASN A 224 17.40 -1.66 -3.60
N SER A 225 16.50 -0.74 -3.94
CA SER A 225 16.12 0.35 -3.03
C SER A 225 15.08 -0.12 -2.00
N GLY A 226 15.07 0.56 -0.85
CA GLY A 226 13.96 0.45 0.08
C GLY A 226 12.64 0.89 -0.53
N PHE A 227 11.55 0.38 0.02
CA PHE A 227 10.19 0.84 -0.23
C PHE A 227 9.99 2.23 0.36
N LEU A 228 9.25 3.05 -0.37
CA LEU A 228 8.73 4.33 0.10
C LEU A 228 7.24 4.19 0.36
N GLU A 229 6.77 4.67 1.51
CA GLU A 229 5.35 4.74 1.80
C GLU A 229 4.76 6.01 1.18
N LEU A 230 3.79 5.85 0.28
CA LEU A 230 3.11 6.97 -0.36
C LEU A 230 2.05 7.57 0.57
N PRO A 231 1.98 8.90 0.74
CA PRO A 231 1.00 9.52 1.62
C PRO A 231 -0.44 9.35 1.10
N LEU A 232 -1.26 8.55 1.79
CA LEU A 232 -2.65 8.30 1.40
C LEU A 232 -3.46 9.57 1.14
N LYS A 233 -3.25 10.62 1.94
CA LYS A 233 -3.96 11.90 1.76
C LYS A 233 -3.74 12.48 0.37
N GLN A 234 -2.54 12.33 -0.20
CA GLN A 234 -2.21 12.81 -1.55
C GLN A 234 -2.84 11.92 -2.63
N LEU A 235 -2.85 10.59 -2.40
CA LEU A 235 -3.46 9.64 -3.32
C LEU A 235 -4.98 9.80 -3.41
N LEU A 236 -5.63 10.17 -2.30
CA LEU A 236 -7.09 10.30 -2.21
C LEU A 236 -7.61 11.73 -2.44
N ALA A 237 -6.74 12.69 -2.73
CA ALA A 237 -7.12 14.08 -3.01
C ALA A 237 -7.45 14.34 -4.50
N LYS A 238 -7.33 13.30 -5.34
CA LYS A 238 -7.55 13.36 -6.78
C LYS A 238 -8.99 13.04 -7.15
#